data_AF-A0A5P1FVB8-F1
#
_entry.id   AF-A0A5P1FVB8-F1
#
_cell.length_a   1.000
_cell.length_b   1.000
_cell.length_c   1.000
_cell.angle_alpha   90.00
_cell.angle_beta   90.00
_cell.angle_gamma   90.00
#
_symmetry.space_group_name_H-M   'P 1'
#
loop_
_entity.id
_entity.type
_entity.pdbx_description
1 polymer ?
#
loop_
_entity_poly.entity_id
_entity_poly.type
_entity_poly.pdbx_seq_one_letter_code
_entity_poly.pdbx_strand_id
1 'polypeptide(L)'
;MEMEVNSYHHQGVKRLAARFVPMAYSDDGLIEGFYDPECYDPEEGKFIVGLQFHPERMRRPESDDFDYPGCPLPYQEFVQAVKAYQKKKGSIGRNPRLEFSPLLESKWEEEELMGFKGRSFDLLRTLEEEELSKNWNSRKETEKFERGDLGTGNLRG
;
A
#
# COMPACT_ATOMS: atom_id res chain seq x y z
N MET A 1 20.37 11.29 -8.84
CA MET A 1 19.60 11.88 -7.73
C MET A 1 19.89 11.02 -6.53
N GLU A 2 20.18 11.61 -5.38
CA GLU A 2 20.53 10.91 -4.14
C GLU A 2 19.40 11.14 -3.13
N MET A 3 19.09 10.11 -2.32
CA MET A 3 18.01 10.14 -1.34
C MET A 3 18.46 9.40 -0.08
N GLU A 4 18.28 10.03 1.08
CA GLU A 4 18.52 9.40 2.37
C GLU A 4 17.34 8.50 2.75
N VAL A 5 17.65 7.29 3.21
CA VAL A 5 16.67 6.30 3.65
C VAL A 5 17.17 5.58 4.89
N ASN A 6 16.25 4.96 5.64
CA ASN A 6 16.64 4.06 6.72
C ASN A 6 17.16 2.72 6.17
N SER A 7 17.86 1.95 7.00
CA SER A 7 18.27 0.58 6.69
C SER A 7 18.05 -0.30 7.91
N TYR A 8 17.12 -1.26 7.78
CA TYR A 8 16.74 -2.21 8.83
C TYR A 8 16.56 -3.61 8.26
N HIS A 9 17.63 -4.19 7.70
CA HIS A 9 17.59 -5.54 7.13
C HIS A 9 18.94 -6.24 7.30
N HIS A 10 18.90 -7.55 7.56
CA HIS A 10 20.10 -8.40 7.63
C HIS A 10 20.34 -9.18 6.33
N GLN A 11 19.41 -9.07 5.38
CA GLN A 11 19.45 -9.73 4.08
C GLN A 11 19.29 -8.67 2.99
N GLY A 12 19.70 -9.02 1.78
CA GLY A 12 19.61 -8.15 0.63
C GLY A 12 19.55 -8.95 -0.67
N VAL A 13 19.08 -8.31 -1.74
CA VAL A 13 18.92 -8.96 -3.04
C VAL A 13 20.28 -9.19 -3.69
N LYS A 14 20.68 -10.46 -3.81
CA LYS A 14 21.92 -10.84 -4.51
C LYS A 14 21.79 -10.78 -6.03
N ARG A 15 20.66 -11.20 -6.58
CA ARG A 15 20.37 -11.20 -8.02
C ARG A 15 18.87 -11.09 -8.25
N LEU A 16 18.46 -10.07 -8.99
CA LEU A 16 17.07 -9.92 -9.43
C LEU A 16 16.72 -10.98 -10.49
N ALA A 17 15.43 -11.34 -10.54
CA ALA A 17 14.91 -12.09 -11.68
C ALA A 17 15.01 -11.24 -12.95
N ALA A 18 15.16 -11.87 -14.12
CA ALA A 18 15.42 -11.18 -15.39
C ALA A 18 14.35 -10.14 -15.79
N ARG A 19 13.14 -10.25 -15.24
CA ARG A 19 12.03 -9.31 -15.46
C ARG A 19 12.20 -7.99 -14.71
N PHE A 20 12.96 -7.95 -13.62
CA PHE A 20 13.09 -6.75 -12.78
C PHE A 20 14.34 -5.95 -13.11
N VAL A 21 14.20 -4.64 -13.02
CA VAL A 21 15.29 -3.68 -13.23
C VAL A 21 15.59 -2.98 -11.90
N PRO A 22 16.84 -2.98 -11.43
CA PRO A 22 17.23 -2.20 -10.26
C PRO A 22 17.19 -0.70 -10.57
N MET A 23 16.71 0.11 -9.64
CA MET A 23 16.57 1.56 -9.79
C MET A 23 17.22 2.36 -8.66
N ALA A 24 17.54 1.72 -7.53
CA ALA A 24 18.23 2.36 -6.41
C ALA A 24 19.29 1.41 -5.84
N TYR A 25 20.41 1.99 -5.45
CA TYR A 25 21.54 1.30 -4.85
C TYR A 25 22.04 2.08 -3.64
N SER A 26 22.53 1.37 -2.62
CA SER A 26 23.35 1.93 -1.55
C SER A 26 24.81 2.11 -2.01
N ASP A 27 25.61 2.79 -1.18
CA ASP A 27 27.03 3.06 -1.47
C ASP A 27 27.89 1.80 -1.61
N ASP A 28 27.50 0.69 -0.97
CA ASP A 28 28.15 -0.62 -1.09
C ASP A 28 27.64 -1.45 -2.29
N GLY A 29 26.72 -0.90 -3.08
CA GLY A 29 26.16 -1.51 -4.29
C GLY A 29 25.03 -2.49 -4.04
N LEU A 30 24.49 -2.58 -2.81
CA LEU A 30 23.27 -3.36 -2.55
C LEU A 30 22.07 -2.70 -3.25
N ILE A 31 21.19 -3.52 -3.83
CA ILE A 31 19.96 -3.05 -4.47
C ILE A 31 18.98 -2.64 -3.38
N GLU A 32 18.67 -1.35 -3.32
CA GLU A 32 17.73 -0.76 -2.36
C GLU A 32 16.32 -0.57 -2.95
N GLY A 33 16.20 -0.63 -4.28
CA GLY A 33 14.92 -0.55 -4.97
C GLY A 33 14.98 -1.10 -6.39
N PHE A 34 13.87 -1.66 -6.84
CA PHE A 34 13.70 -2.22 -8.19
C PHE A 34 12.26 -2.10 -8.66
N TYR A 35 12.03 -2.24 -9.96
CA TYR A 35 10.71 -2.19 -10.56
C TYR A 35 10.57 -3.17 -11.73
N ASP A 36 9.34 -3.40 -12.18
CA ASP A 36 9.05 -4.15 -13.40
C ASP A 36 8.77 -3.16 -14.56
N PRO A 37 9.63 -3.06 -15.58
CA PRO A 37 9.45 -2.12 -16.68
C PRO A 37 8.20 -2.41 -17.53
N GLU A 38 7.68 -3.65 -17.54
CA GLU A 38 6.45 -3.96 -18.28
C GLU A 38 5.18 -3.55 -17.51
N CYS A 39 5.33 -3.32 -16.20
CA CYS A 39 4.25 -3.05 -15.26
C CYS A 39 4.50 -1.77 -14.43
N TYR A 40 5.30 -0.85 -14.95
CA TYR A 40 5.53 0.47 -14.36
C TYR A 40 5.10 1.56 -15.34
N ASP A 41 3.90 2.07 -15.11
CA ASP A 41 3.32 3.22 -15.79
C ASP A 41 2.26 3.80 -14.84
N PRO A 42 2.67 4.67 -13.90
CA PRO A 42 1.77 5.25 -12.91
C PRO A 42 0.60 6.01 -13.55
N GLU A 43 0.80 6.66 -14.70
CA GLU A 43 -0.27 7.39 -15.41
C GLU A 43 -1.33 6.45 -15.99
N GLU A 44 -0.97 5.21 -16.30
CA GLU A 44 -1.87 4.17 -16.80
C GLU A 44 -2.36 3.20 -15.71
N GLY A 45 -1.98 3.45 -14.45
CA GLY A 45 -2.34 2.66 -13.30
C GLY A 45 -1.62 1.32 -13.18
N LYS A 46 -0.41 1.22 -13.73
CA LYS A 46 0.49 0.07 -13.57
C LYS A 46 1.60 0.43 -12.59
N PHE A 47 1.75 -0.36 -11.54
CA PHE A 47 2.75 -0.08 -10.52
C PHE A 47 3.26 -1.36 -9.87
N ILE A 48 4.49 -1.76 -10.21
CA ILE A 48 5.23 -2.79 -9.49
C ILE A 48 6.60 -2.22 -9.14
N VAL A 49 6.77 -1.93 -7.86
CA VAL A 49 7.99 -1.41 -7.25
C VAL A 49 8.28 -2.21 -5.98
N GLY A 50 9.53 -2.61 -5.81
CA GLY A 50 10.04 -3.18 -4.56
C GLY A 50 11.07 -2.24 -3.95
N LEU A 51 10.97 -2.01 -2.65
CA LEU A 51 11.92 -1.21 -1.85
C LEU A 51 12.47 -2.09 -0.74
N GLN A 52 13.77 -1.94 -0.44
CA GLN A 52 14.44 -2.67 0.64
C GLN A 52 14.41 -1.87 1.95
N PHE A 53 14.47 -0.54 1.87
CA PHE A 53 14.23 0.35 3.01
C PHE A 53 12.75 0.42 3.40
N HIS A 54 12.48 1.00 4.57
CA HIS A 54 11.16 1.07 5.19
C HIS A 54 10.61 2.50 5.18
N PRO A 55 9.96 2.97 4.08
CA PRO A 55 9.41 4.32 4.00
C PRO A 55 8.37 4.62 5.09
N GLU A 56 7.71 3.60 5.63
CA GLU A 56 6.69 3.72 6.66
C GLU A 56 7.28 4.08 8.02
N ARG A 57 8.56 3.73 8.24
CA ARG A 57 9.29 4.03 9.47
C ARG A 57 9.98 5.39 9.45
N MET A 58 9.93 6.10 8.33
CA MET A 58 10.51 7.44 8.18
C MET A 58 9.47 8.55 8.34
N ARG A 59 8.23 8.20 8.70
CA ARG A 59 7.18 9.15 9.05
C ARG A 59 7.20 9.39 10.55
N ARG A 60 7.11 10.66 10.95
CA ARG A 60 7.14 11.03 12.36
C ARG A 60 5.79 10.72 13.03
N PRO A 61 5.75 10.13 14.24
CA PRO A 61 4.50 9.71 14.86
C PRO A 61 3.51 10.86 15.14
N GLU A 62 4.03 12.03 15.49
CA GLU A 62 3.23 13.19 15.94
C GLU A 62 3.05 14.25 14.85
N SER A 63 3.49 13.96 13.62
CA SER A 63 3.41 14.92 12.52
C SER A 63 3.33 14.24 11.17
N ASP A 64 2.88 15.03 10.22
CA ASP A 64 2.81 14.68 8.81
C ASP A 64 4.16 14.76 8.07
N ASP A 65 5.19 15.16 8.80
CA ASP A 65 6.55 15.27 8.29
C ASP A 65 7.24 13.90 8.23
N PHE A 66 8.18 13.81 7.30
CA PHE A 66 9.09 12.69 7.17
C PHE A 66 10.50 13.09 7.59
N ASP A 67 11.32 12.10 7.93
CA ASP A 67 12.70 12.33 8.36
C ASP A 67 13.57 12.93 7.25
N TYR A 68 13.28 12.57 5.99
CA TYR A 68 13.98 13.08 4.81
C TYR A 68 13.01 13.60 3.74
N PRO A 69 13.39 14.61 2.94
CA PRO A 69 12.52 15.20 1.92
C PRO A 69 12.06 14.22 0.83
N GLY A 70 12.82 13.15 0.55
CA GLY A 70 12.51 12.16 -0.49
C GLY A 70 11.56 11.04 -0.04
N CYS A 71 11.36 10.86 1.28
CA CYS A 71 10.52 9.79 1.83
C CYS A 71 9.07 9.78 1.32
N PRO A 72 8.41 10.93 1.02
CA PRO A 72 7.05 10.91 0.47
C PRO A 72 6.96 10.39 -0.97
N LEU A 73 8.06 10.39 -1.74
CA LEU A 73 8.00 10.14 -3.19
C LEU A 73 7.43 8.75 -3.55
N PRO A 74 7.86 7.63 -2.92
CA PRO A 74 7.28 6.32 -3.24
C PRO A 74 5.77 6.25 -3.01
N TYR A 75 5.29 6.97 -1.99
CA TYR A 75 3.87 7.04 -1.67
C TYR A 75 3.08 7.86 -2.68
N GLN A 76 3.61 9.02 -3.07
CA GLN A 76 2.99 9.89 -4.08
C GLN A 76 2.83 9.15 -5.41
N GLU A 77 3.90 8.47 -5.85
CA GLU A 77 3.91 7.70 -7.10
C GLU A 77 2.91 6.53 -7.05
N PHE A 78 2.87 5.80 -5.93
CA PHE A 78 1.91 4.71 -5.75
C PHE A 78 0.47 5.22 -5.77
N VAL A 79 0.17 6.32 -5.07
CA VAL A 79 -1.16 6.93 -5.03
C VAL A 79 -1.58 7.40 -6.42
N GLN A 80 -0.68 8.02 -7.19
CA GLN A 80 -0.94 8.41 -8.57
C GLN A 80 -1.35 7.20 -9.42
N ALA A 81 -0.62 6.09 -9.30
CA ALA A 81 -0.97 4.86 -9.99
C ALA A 81 -2.34 4.30 -9.58
N VAL A 82 -2.67 4.34 -8.29
CA VAL A 82 -4.00 3.91 -7.82
C VAL A 82 -5.10 4.79 -8.43
N LYS A 83 -4.94 6.11 -8.41
CA LYS A 83 -5.90 7.06 -9.02
C LYS A 83 -6.11 6.76 -10.51
N ALA A 84 -5.02 6.57 -11.27
CA ALA A 84 -5.09 6.23 -12.69
C ALA A 84 -5.80 4.89 -12.94
N TYR A 85 -5.46 3.87 -12.14
CA TYR A 85 -6.07 2.54 -12.24
C TYR A 85 -7.59 2.60 -12.00
N GLN A 86 -8.03 3.37 -11.00
CA GLN A 86 -9.46 3.54 -10.71
C GLN A 86 -10.21 4.23 -11.85
N LYS A 87 -9.67 5.33 -12.40
CA LYS A 87 -10.27 6.02 -13.56
C LYS A 87 -10.47 5.05 -14.73
N LYS A 88 -9.46 4.20 -14.99
CA LYS A 88 -9.50 3.17 -16.03
C LYS A 88 -10.54 2.09 -15.75
N LYS A 89 -10.67 1.63 -14.50
CA LYS A 89 -11.70 0.66 -14.09
C LYS A 89 -13.12 1.22 -14.14
N GLY A 90 -13.33 2.49 -13.77
CA GLY A 90 -14.62 3.16 -13.91
C GLY A 90 -15.11 3.22 -15.36
N SER A 91 -14.19 3.18 -16.32
CA SER A 91 -14.45 3.12 -17.76
C SER A 91 -14.77 1.70 -18.27
N ILE A 92 -14.40 0.66 -17.50
CA ILE A 92 -14.50 -0.77 -17.85
C ILE A 92 -15.33 -1.47 -16.76
N GLY A 93 -16.65 -1.28 -16.75
CA GLY A 93 -17.61 -2.06 -15.96
C GLY A 93 -17.43 -2.02 -14.44
N ARG A 94 -18.36 -1.34 -13.73
CA ARG A 94 -18.36 -1.22 -12.26
C ARG A 94 -18.29 -2.58 -11.56
N ASN A 95 -17.34 -2.73 -10.63
CA ASN A 95 -17.33 -3.81 -9.65
C ASN A 95 -17.46 -3.17 -8.26
N PRO A 96 -18.58 -3.35 -7.53
CA PRO A 96 -18.94 -2.53 -6.36
C PRO A 96 -18.12 -2.75 -5.08
N ARG A 97 -17.01 -3.53 -5.14
CA ARG A 97 -16.21 -3.90 -3.96
C ARG A 97 -15.05 -2.95 -3.63
N LEU A 98 -14.80 -1.94 -4.45
CA LEU A 98 -13.73 -0.95 -4.24
C LEU A 98 -14.31 0.45 -4.48
N GLU A 99 -15.39 0.79 -3.77
CA GLU A 99 -15.79 2.19 -3.64
C GLU A 99 -14.91 2.81 -2.56
N PHE A 100 -14.05 3.73 -2.96
CA PHE A 100 -13.43 4.62 -1.99
C PHE A 100 -14.50 5.57 -1.46
N SER A 101 -14.44 5.87 -0.16
CA SER A 101 -15.41 6.78 0.42
C SER A 101 -15.25 8.15 -0.26
N PRO A 102 -16.36 8.85 -0.61
CA PRO A 102 -16.30 10.23 -1.11
C PRO A 102 -15.56 11.19 -0.15
N LEU A 103 -15.47 10.80 1.13
CA LEU A 103 -14.69 11.46 2.16
C LEU A 103 -13.18 11.36 1.92
N LEU A 104 -12.71 10.26 1.34
CA LEU A 104 -11.31 10.08 0.98
C LEU A 104 -10.97 10.97 -0.22
N GLU A 105 -11.77 10.97 -1.28
CA GLU A 105 -11.53 11.81 -2.47
C GLU A 105 -11.39 13.31 -2.11
N SER A 106 -12.33 13.83 -1.29
CA SER A 106 -12.39 15.24 -0.91
C SER A 106 -11.27 15.68 0.04
N LYS A 107 -10.88 14.82 0.98
CA LYS A 107 -9.79 15.12 1.92
C LYS A 107 -8.43 15.12 1.23
N TRP A 108 -8.33 14.52 0.04
CA TRP A 108 -7.07 14.33 -0.68
C TRP A 108 -6.80 15.46 -1.67
N GLU A 109 -7.84 16.02 -2.30
CA GLU A 109 -7.73 17.25 -3.09
C GLU A 109 -7.27 18.44 -2.23
N GLU A 110 -7.72 18.52 -0.97
CA GLU A 110 -7.25 19.52 0.00
C GLU A 110 -5.75 19.36 0.34
N GLU A 111 -5.22 18.13 0.43
CA GLU A 111 -3.81 17.89 0.72
C GLU A 111 -2.89 18.14 -0.48
N GLU A 112 -3.39 17.89 -1.69
CA GLU A 112 -2.69 18.19 -2.95
C GLU A 112 -2.52 19.71 -3.14
N LEU A 113 -3.53 20.50 -2.74
CA LEU A 113 -3.48 21.97 -2.70
C LEU A 113 -2.58 22.53 -1.58
N MET A 114 -2.37 21.78 -0.50
CA MET A 114 -1.62 22.22 0.69
C MET A 114 -0.19 21.65 0.79
N GLY A 115 0.23 20.84 -0.18
CA GLY A 115 1.46 20.06 -0.13
C GLY A 115 1.26 18.77 0.66
N PHE A 116 1.45 17.63 0.00
CA PHE A 116 1.21 16.28 0.52
C PHE A 116 1.82 16.08 1.92
N LYS A 117 0.95 15.86 2.92
CA LYS A 117 1.28 15.74 4.35
C LYS A 117 1.05 14.32 4.91
N GLY A 118 0.99 13.28 4.09
CA GLY A 118 0.98 11.89 4.59
C GLY A 118 -0.25 11.41 5.39
N ARG A 119 -1.22 12.25 5.79
CA ARG A 119 -2.46 11.82 6.53
C ARG A 119 -3.30 10.82 5.74
N SER A 120 -3.21 10.88 4.42
CA SER A 120 -3.84 9.96 3.49
C SER A 120 -3.55 8.47 3.80
N PHE A 121 -2.34 8.10 4.26
CA PHE A 121 -2.01 6.70 4.59
C PHE A 121 -2.59 6.21 5.93
N ASP A 122 -2.67 7.08 6.94
CA ASP A 122 -3.37 6.73 8.19
C ASP A 122 -4.87 6.60 7.97
N LEU A 123 -5.45 7.43 7.10
CA LEU A 123 -6.86 7.28 6.74
C LEU A 123 -7.11 5.96 6.00
N LEU A 124 -6.25 5.58 5.05
CA LEU A 124 -6.33 4.28 4.38
C LEU A 124 -6.27 3.12 5.37
N ARG A 125 -5.29 3.13 6.28
CA ARG A 125 -5.15 2.11 7.33
C ARG A 125 -6.38 2.06 8.24
N THR A 126 -6.88 3.22 8.67
CA THR A 126 -8.06 3.29 9.55
C THR A 126 -9.32 2.79 8.84
N LEU A 127 -9.50 3.14 7.56
CA LEU A 127 -10.63 2.69 6.76
C LEU A 127 -10.54 1.19 6.42
N GLU A 128 -9.34 0.67 6.15
CA GLU A 128 -9.12 -0.76 5.92
C GLU A 128 -9.37 -1.58 7.20
N GLU A 129 -8.89 -1.13 8.35
CA GLU A 129 -9.18 -1.73 9.67
C GLU A 129 -10.70 -1.73 9.97
N GLU A 130 -11.40 -0.65 9.63
CA GLU A 130 -12.85 -0.53 9.82
C GLU A 130 -13.65 -1.45 8.87
N GLU A 131 -13.26 -1.52 7.60
CA GLU A 131 -13.87 -2.43 6.62
C GLU A 131 -13.60 -3.90 6.93
N LEU A 132 -12.38 -4.26 7.36
CA LEU A 132 -12.05 -5.60 7.83
C LEU A 132 -12.87 -5.99 9.07
N SER A 133 -13.09 -5.06 9.99
CA SER A 133 -13.94 -5.25 11.17
C SER A 133 -15.41 -5.46 10.81
N LYS A 134 -15.96 -4.67 9.87
CA LYS A 134 -17.33 -4.84 9.35
C LYS A 134 -17.51 -6.19 8.66
N ASN A 135 -16.53 -6.59 7.84
CA ASN A 135 -16.56 -7.85 7.10
C ASN A 135 -16.40 -9.08 8.03
N TRP A 136 -15.62 -8.94 9.10
CA TRP A 136 -15.50 -9.94 10.17
C TRP A 136 -16.81 -10.13 10.95
N ASN A 137 -17.49 -9.04 11.31
CA ASN A 137 -18.77 -9.09 12.02
C ASN A 137 -19.88 -9.67 11.14
N SER A 138 -19.91 -9.33 9.85
CA SER A 138 -20.84 -9.90 8.87
C SER A 138 -20.68 -11.42 8.72
N ARG A 139 -19.44 -11.94 8.70
CA ARG A 139 -19.18 -13.39 8.68
C ARG A 139 -19.70 -14.13 9.92
N LYS A 140 -19.66 -13.50 11.10
CA LYS A 140 -20.16 -14.12 12.33
C LYS A 140 -21.68 -14.22 12.40
N GLU A 141 -22.39 -13.29 11.75
CA GLU A 141 -23.85 -13.38 11.63
C GLU A 141 -24.28 -14.47 10.64
N THR A 142 -23.57 -14.62 9.51
CA THR A 142 -23.86 -15.69 8.55
C THR A 142 -23.53 -17.08 9.10
N GLU A 143 -22.44 -17.22 9.87
CA GLU A 143 -22.06 -18.50 10.50
C GLU A 143 -22.92 -18.91 11.71
N LYS A 144 -23.76 -18.00 12.22
CA LYS A 144 -24.72 -18.30 13.29
C LYS A 144 -26.02 -18.93 12.77
N PHE A 145 -26.28 -18.86 11.47
CA PHE A 145 -27.49 -19.41 10.85
C PHE A 145 -27.28 -20.81 10.23
N GLU A 146 -26.04 -21.27 10.06
CA GLU A 146 -25.73 -22.54 9.37
C GLU A 146 -25.17 -23.67 10.27
N ARG A 147 -24.94 -23.45 11.57
CA ARG A 147 -24.56 -24.53 12.49
C ARG A 147 -25.77 -25.18 13.13
N GLY A 148 -26.37 -26.11 12.39
CA GLY A 148 -27.12 -27.21 12.97
C GLY A 148 -26.22 -28.07 13.86
N ASP A 149 -26.76 -28.48 15.00
CA ASP A 149 -26.19 -29.39 15.99
C ASP A 149 -25.40 -30.55 15.39
N LEU A 150 -24.11 -30.69 15.72
CA LEU A 150 -23.43 -31.99 15.84
C LEU A 150 -22.23 -31.91 16.82
N GLY A 151 -22.43 -32.53 17.99
CA GLY A 151 -21.52 -33.50 18.61
C GLY A 151 -20.09 -33.10 19.00
N THR A 152 -19.82 -33.14 20.30
CA THR A 152 -18.48 -33.07 20.90
C THR A 152 -17.61 -34.26 20.51
N GLY A 153 -16.36 -34.00 20.10
CA GLY A 153 -15.33 -35.01 19.87
C GLY A 153 -13.94 -34.44 20.06
N ASN A 154 -13.30 -34.79 21.18
CA ASN A 154 -11.86 -34.59 21.42
C ASN A 154 -11.07 -35.62 20.60
N LEU A 155 -9.82 -35.32 20.19
CA LEU A 155 -8.67 -36.23 20.31
C LEU A 155 -7.34 -35.56 19.87
N ARG A 156 -6.28 -35.94 20.58
CA ARG A 156 -4.88 -35.53 20.43
C ARG A 156 -4.17 -36.28 19.30
N GLY A 157 -3.11 -35.67 18.79
CA GLY A 157 -1.96 -36.29 18.12
C GLY A 157 -0.77 -35.37 18.27
#